data_AF-A0A3P6A774-F1
#
_entry.id   AF-A0A3P6A774-F1
#
_cell.length_a   1.000
_cell.length_b   1.000
_cell.length_c   1.000
_cell.angle_alpha   90.00
_cell.angle_beta   90.00
_cell.angle_gamma   90.00
#
_symmetry.space_group_name_H-M   'P 1'
#
loop_
_entity.id
_entity.type
_entity.pdbx_description
1 polymer ?
#
loop_
_entity_poly.entity_id
_entity_poly.type
_entity_poly.pdbx_seq_one_letter_code
_entity_poly.pdbx_strand_id
1 'polypeptide(L)' 'MHTRHVWSVVNIATVYHIWKQRNNALDNQVSLTATEVFRFIDRDIKTIITARRMRKHLSPLISLWLC' A
#
# COMPACT_ATOMS: atom_id res chain seq x y z
N MET A 1 4.45 -10.64 -18.20
CA MET A 1 5.40 -10.06 -17.21
C MET A 1 4.75 -9.15 -16.14
N HIS A 2 3.42 -9.11 -15.96
CA HIS A 2 2.76 -8.19 -15.00
C HIS A 2 2.52 -8.76 -13.59
N THR A 3 2.51 -10.08 -13.42
CA THR A 3 2.11 -10.73 -12.16
C THR A 3 3.18 -10.65 -11.06
N ARG A 4 4.46 -10.79 -11.39
CA ARG A 4 5.57 -10.77 -10.39
C ARG A 4 5.63 -9.47 -9.57
N HIS A 5 5.39 -8.32 -10.19
CA HIS A 5 5.42 -7.03 -9.49
C HIS A 5 4.23 -6.84 -8.54
N VAL A 6 3.07 -7.44 -8.84
CA VAL A 6 1.88 -7.39 -7.98
C VAL A 6 2.12 -8.22 -6.73
N TRP A 7 2.61 -9.45 -6.88
CA TRP A 7 2.94 -10.32 -5.74
C TRP A 7 3.99 -9.70 -4.80
N SER A 8 5.00 -9.04 -5.36
CA SER A 8 6.00 -8.32 -4.56
C SER A 8 5.39 -7.20 -3.72
N VAL A 9 4.45 -6.41 -4.28
CA VAL A 9 3.74 -5.35 -3.54
C VAL A 9 2.87 -5.94 -2.43
N VAL A 10 2.13 -7.01 -2.74
CA VAL A 10 1.26 -7.69 -1.76
C VAL A 10 2.09 -8.17 -0.57
N ASN A 11 3.23 -8.81 -0.82
CA ASN A 11 4.11 -9.33 0.23
C ASN A 11 4.64 -8.21 1.13
N ILE A 12 5.21 -7.16 0.53
CA ILE A 12 5.80 -6.03 1.29
C ILE A 12 4.72 -5.29 2.09
N ALA A 13 3.54 -5.03 1.49
CA ALA A 13 2.44 -4.35 2.16
C ALA A 13 1.92 -5.16 3.36
N THR A 14 1.79 -6.47 3.20
CA THR A 14 1.32 -7.37 4.27
C THR A 14 2.30 -7.36 5.45
N VAL A 15 3.60 -7.54 5.18
CA VAL A 15 4.64 -7.51 6.22
C VAL A 15 4.67 -6.16 6.95
N TYR A 16 4.59 -5.05 6.21
CA TYR A 16 4.57 -3.71 6.77
C TYR A 16 3.38 -3.49 7.72
N HIS A 17 2.16 -3.87 7.31
CA HIS A 17 0.95 -3.67 8.12
C HIS A 17 0.94 -4.56 9.37
N ILE A 18 1.47 -5.79 9.29
CA ILE A 18 1.63 -6.66 10.46
C ILE A 18 2.63 -6.05 11.45
N TRP A 19 3.79 -5.60 10.97
CA TRP A 19 4.79 -4.93 11.80
C TRP A 19 4.23 -3.67 12.46
N LYS A 20 3.52 -2.84 11.69
CA LYS A 20 2.87 -1.62 12.19
C LYS A 20 1.84 -1.93 13.27
N GLN A 21 1.02 -2.96 13.09
CA GLN A 21 0.04 -3.38 14.07
C GLN A 21 0.69 -3.86 15.37
N ARG A 22 1.78 -4.64 15.27
CA ARG A 22 2.57 -5.04 16.45
C ARG A 22 3.06 -3.84 17.23
N ASN A 23 3.61 -2.84 16.54
CA ASN A 23 4.11 -1.63 17.21
C ASN A 23 2.97 -0.82 17.84
N ASN A 24 1.83 -0.68 17.17
CA ASN A 24 0.66 -0.03 17.78
C ASN A 24 0.19 -0.74 19.06
N ALA A 25 0.24 -2.07 19.09
CA ALA A 25 -0.12 -2.82 20.29
C ALA A 25 0.91 -2.63 21.43
N LEU A 26 2.20 -2.50 21.10
CA LEU A 26 3.28 -2.32 22.08
C LEU A 26 3.38 -0.89 22.60
N ASP A 27 3.39 0.09 21.69
CA ASP A 27 3.69 1.49 21.99
C ASP A 27 2.43 2.28 22.38
N ASN A 28 1.32 2.02 21.69
CA ASN A 28 0.07 2.77 21.85
C ASN A 28 -1.00 1.99 22.61
N GLN A 29 -0.76 0.72 22.96
CA GLN A 29 -1.74 -0.20 23.56
C GLN A 29 -3.03 -0.31 22.72
N VAL A 30 -2.95 -0.01 21.42
CA VAL A 30 -4.07 -0.08 20.48
C VAL A 30 -3.92 -1.34 19.65
N SER A 31 -4.89 -2.24 19.77
CA SER A 31 -4.99 -3.44 18.95
C SER A 31 -6.18 -3.33 18.01
N LEU A 32 -5.90 -3.05 16.74
CA LEU A 32 -6.88 -3.23 15.66
C LEU A 32 -7.23 -4.71 15.46
N THR A 33 -8.47 -4.98 15.06
CA THR A 33 -8.90 -6.32 14.69
C THR A 33 -8.24 -6.78 13.39
N ALA A 34 -8.11 -8.10 13.19
CA ALA A 34 -7.56 -8.66 11.96
C ALA A 34 -8.32 -8.18 10.70
N THR A 35 -9.63 -8.01 10.82
CA THR A 35 -10.50 -7.49 9.74
C THR A 35 -10.14 -6.06 9.35
N GLU A 36 -9.84 -5.19 10.32
CA GLU A 36 -9.44 -3.81 10.06
C GLU A 36 -8.06 -3.76 9.39
N VAL A 37 -7.09 -4.51 9.91
CA VAL A 37 -5.75 -4.63 9.31
C VAL A 37 -5.84 -5.13 7.86
N PHE A 38 -6.68 -6.14 7.60
CA PHE A 38 -6.89 -6.66 6.25
C PHE A 38 -7.51 -5.61 5.30
N ARG A 39 -8.49 -4.82 5.77
CA ARG A 39 -9.07 -3.72 4.98
C ARG A 39 -8.02 -2.66 4.63
N PHE A 40 -7.11 -2.33 5.55
CA PHE A 40 -6.03 -1.40 5.27
C PHE A 40 -5.05 -1.94 4.23
N ILE A 41 -4.64 -3.20 4.36
CA ILE A 41 -3.78 -3.88 3.39
C ILE A 41 -4.42 -3.88 1.98
N ASP A 42 -5.69 -4.27 1.88
CA ASP A 42 -6.41 -4.31 0.60
C ASP A 42 -6.52 -2.92 -0.06
N ARG A 43 -6.87 -1.90 0.73
CA ARG A 43 -6.95 -0.51 0.24
C ARG A 43 -5.61 -0.01 -0.28
N ASP A 44 -4.53 -0.25 0.45
CA ASP A 44 -3.19 0.21 0.06
C ASP A 44 -2.68 -0.50 -1.19
N ILE A 45 -2.88 -1.83 -1.28
CA ILE A 45 -2.50 -2.60 -2.47
C ILE A 45 -3.26 -2.08 -3.70
N LYS A 46 -4.58 -1.88 -3.60
CA LYS A 46 -5.40 -1.31 -4.69
C LYS A 46 -4.93 0.08 -5.07
N THR A 47 -4.58 0.91 -4.10
CA THR A 47 -4.08 2.28 -4.33
C THR A 47 -2.74 2.25 -5.06
N ILE A 48 -1.79 1.41 -4.62
CA ILE A 48 -0.46 1.27 -5.24
C ILE A 48 -0.59 0.73 -6.68
N ILE A 49 -1.41 -0.29 -6.89
CA ILE A 49 -1.65 -0.85 -8.23
C ILE A 49 -2.28 0.20 -9.15
N THR A 50 -3.30 0.91 -8.66
CA THR A 50 -4.00 1.96 -9.42
C THR A 50 -3.06 3.11 -9.76
N ALA A 51 -2.27 3.61 -8.81
CA ALA A 51 -1.29 4.66 -9.04
C ALA A 51 -0.20 4.25 -10.04
N ARG A 52 0.27 2.99 -9.98
CA ARG A 52 1.22 2.45 -10.96
C ARG A 52 0.61 2.30 -12.35
N ARG A 53 -0.68 1.96 -12.45
CA ARG A 53 -1.42 1.95 -13.72
C ARG A 53 -1.56 3.36 -14.30
N MET A 54 -1.90 4.34 -13.47
CA MET A 54 -2.09 5.74 -13.88
C MET A 54 -0.77 6.43 -14.23
N ARG A 55 0.36 6.04 -13.63
CA ARG A 55 1.69 6.58 -13.98
C ARG A 55 2.09 6.37 -15.44
N LYS A 56 1.48 5.44 -16.18
CA LYS A 56 1.70 5.33 -17.64
C LYS A 56 1.00 6.44 -18.45
N HIS A 57 0.02 7.14 -17.88
CA HIS A 57 -0.74 8.21 -18.52
C HIS A 57 -0.54 9.60 -17.88
N LEU A 58 0.08 9.66 -16.69
CA LEU A 58 0.27 10.91 -15.93
C LEU A 58 1.59 11.65 -16.22
N SER A 59 2.39 11.15 -17.16
CA SER A 59 3.66 11.78 -17.56
C SER A 59 3.53 13.28 -17.94
N PRO A 60 2.52 13.73 -18.71
CA PRO A 60 2.38 15.15 -19.04
C PRO A 60 1.79 16.01 -17.90
N LEU A 61 1.11 15.40 -16.92
CA LEU A 61 0.52 16.15 -15.79
C LEU A 61 1.56 16.48 -14.73
N ILE A 62 2.52 15.58 -14.49
CA ILE A 62 3.60 15.81 -13.52
C ILE A 62 4.61 16.84 -14.06
N SER A 63 4.82 16.93 -15.38
CA SER A 63 5.63 17.99 -15.98
C SER A 63 4.99 19.39 -15.88
N LEU A 64 3.66 19.49 -15.84
CA LEU A 64 2.96 20.78 -15.70
C LEU A 64 3.00 21.30 -14.25
N TRP A 65 3.17 20.42 -13.27
CA TRP A 65 3.20 20.77 -11.84
C TRP A 65 4.60 21.04 -11.28
N LEU A 66 5.66 20.67 -12.02
CA LEU A 66 7.05 20.90 -11.61
C LEU A 66 7.71 22.12 -12.28
N CYS A 67 6.95 22.95 -12.99
CA CYS A 67 7.40 24.26 -13.50
C CYS A 67 6.88 25.40 -12.63
#